data_AF-A0A833D5P9-F1
#
_entry.id   AF-A0A833D5P9-F1
#
_cell.length_a   1.000
_cell.length_b   1.000
_cell.length_c   1.000
_cell.angle_alpha   90.00
_cell.angle_beta   90.00
_cell.angle_gamma   90.00
#
_symmetry.space_group_name_H-M   'P 1'
#
loop_
_entity.id
_entity.type
_entity.pdbx_description
1 polymer ?
#
loop_
_entity_poly.entity_id
_entity_poly.type
_entity_poly.pdbx_seq_one_letter_code
_entity_poly.pdbx_strand_id
1 'polypeptide(L)'
;MLLRGVESDAARPYGRRLTEADAVDIWIARWLRIRLKDLLARYRCDPRRLYEVWSGERFPGARAKALELFEKRHPGLAARIDMGNHRRRPKKPDPGLQADLFE
;
A
#
# COMPACT_ATOMS: atom_id res chain seq x y z
N MET A 1 10.89 -21.11 28.89
CA MET A 1 11.08 -20.72 27.48
C MET A 1 9.70 -20.69 26.84
N LEU A 2 9.03 -19.52 26.82
CA LEU A 2 7.66 -19.40 26.30
C LEU A 2 7.72 -19.27 24.77
N LEU A 3 7.43 -20.36 24.08
CA LEU A 3 7.13 -20.34 22.65
C LEU A 3 5.84 -19.53 22.47
N ARG A 4 5.98 -18.25 22.09
CA ARG A 4 4.88 -17.41 21.62
C ARG A 4 4.16 -18.17 20.52
N GLY A 5 2.92 -18.58 20.79
CA GLY A 5 2.05 -19.20 19.81
C GLY A 5 2.02 -18.38 18.54
N VAL A 6 2.31 -19.03 17.41
CA VAL A 6 2.01 -18.49 16.09
C VAL A 6 0.49 -18.53 15.98
N GLU A 7 -0.16 -17.47 16.46
CA GLU A 7 -1.60 -17.31 16.32
C GLU A 7 -1.94 -17.42 14.83
N SER A 8 -2.69 -18.46 14.45
CA SER A 8 -3.13 -18.68 13.09
C SER A 8 -3.96 -17.48 12.60
N ASP A 9 -3.29 -16.67 11.81
CA ASP A 9 -3.79 -15.47 11.14
C ASP A 9 -5.02 -15.73 10.24
N ALA A 10 -5.26 -17.00 9.91
CA ALA A 10 -6.35 -17.50 9.08
C ALA A 10 -7.77 -17.24 9.62
N ALA A 11 -7.94 -17.00 10.92
CA ALA A 11 -9.26 -16.84 11.55
C ALA A 11 -9.81 -15.41 11.53
N ARG A 12 -9.04 -14.40 11.08
CA ARG A 12 -9.54 -13.01 11.03
C ARG A 12 -10.10 -12.68 9.64
N PRO A 13 -11.36 -12.22 9.54
CA PRO A 13 -11.94 -11.83 8.25
C PRO A 13 -11.18 -10.66 7.61
N TYR A 14 -10.59 -9.80 8.45
CA TYR A 14 -9.55 -8.83 8.10
C TYR A 14 -8.56 -8.80 9.25
N GLY A 15 -7.35 -9.28 9.03
CA GLY A 15 -6.42 -9.37 10.16
C GLY A 15 -5.06 -9.93 9.88
N ARG A 16 -4.75 -10.21 8.59
CA ARG A 16 -3.40 -10.57 8.24
C ARG A 16 -2.43 -9.46 8.57
N ARG A 17 -1.50 -9.76 9.49
CA ARG A 17 -0.40 -8.85 9.78
C ARG A 17 0.50 -8.80 8.54
N LEU A 18 0.43 -7.70 7.81
CA LEU A 18 1.35 -7.44 6.71
C LEU A 18 2.79 -7.43 7.22
N THR A 19 3.67 -8.11 6.49
CA THR A 19 5.12 -8.11 6.69
C THR A 19 5.79 -7.10 5.76
N GLU A 20 7.09 -6.88 5.95
CA GLU A 20 7.86 -6.04 5.04
C GLU A 20 7.90 -6.64 3.61
N ALA A 21 7.99 -7.98 3.50
CA ALA A 21 7.95 -8.65 2.20
C ALA A 21 6.60 -8.44 1.49
N ASP A 22 5.48 -8.51 2.23
CA ASP A 22 4.17 -8.19 1.67
C ASP A 22 4.11 -6.74 1.19
N ALA A 23 4.69 -5.80 1.96
CA ALA A 23 4.72 -4.39 1.59
C ALA A 23 5.52 -4.14 0.30
N VAL A 24 6.63 -4.85 0.11
CA VAL A 24 7.41 -4.83 -1.13
C VAL A 24 6.56 -5.34 -2.31
N ASP A 25 5.90 -6.48 -2.15
CA ASP A 25 5.04 -7.04 -3.20
C ASP A 25 3.82 -6.14 -3.50
N ILE A 26 3.25 -5.47 -2.50
CA ILE A 26 2.16 -4.50 -2.66
C ILE A 26 2.60 -3.29 -3.49
N TRP A 27 3.84 -2.82 -3.34
CA TRP A 27 4.42 -1.76 -4.18
C TRP A 27 4.59 -2.22 -5.63
N ILE A 28 5.18 -3.41 -5.83
CA ILE A 28 5.35 -4.00 -7.17
C ILE A 28 3.98 -4.17 -7.85
N ALA A 29 2.99 -4.70 -7.14
CA ALA A 29 1.67 -4.92 -7.70
C ALA A 29 0.94 -3.61 -8.07
N ARG A 30 1.19 -2.52 -7.33
CA ARG A 30 0.69 -1.18 -7.69
C ARG A 30 1.27 -0.73 -9.04
N TRP A 31 2.57 -0.88 -9.26
CA TRP A 31 3.23 -0.52 -10.52
C TRP A 31 2.78 -1.40 -11.70
N LEU A 32 2.48 -2.66 -11.42
CA LEU A 32 1.87 -3.58 -12.39
C LEU A 32 0.37 -3.32 -12.63
N ARG A 33 -0.22 -2.30 -11.99
CA ARG A 33 -1.65 -1.92 -12.09
C ARG A 33 -2.60 -3.07 -11.71
N ILE A 34 -2.19 -3.95 -10.79
CA ILE A 34 -3.06 -4.98 -10.22
C ILE A 34 -4.22 -4.28 -9.49
N ARG A 35 -5.44 -4.82 -9.66
CA ARG A 35 -6.63 -4.18 -9.09
C ARG A 35 -6.62 -4.29 -7.56
N LEU A 36 -7.09 -3.25 -6.89
CA LEU A 36 -7.16 -3.22 -5.42
C LEU A 36 -7.93 -4.42 -4.84
N LYS A 37 -9.03 -4.83 -5.46
CA LYS A 37 -9.82 -6.00 -5.04
C LYS A 37 -9.00 -7.30 -5.01
N ASP A 38 -8.06 -7.46 -5.94
CA ASP A 38 -7.22 -8.66 -6.05
C ASP A 38 -6.13 -8.64 -4.96
N LEU A 39 -5.61 -7.45 -4.61
CA LEU A 39 -4.71 -7.28 -3.47
C LEU A 39 -5.42 -7.60 -2.14
N LEU A 40 -6.66 -7.13 -1.96
CA LEU A 40 -7.44 -7.41 -0.77
C LEU A 40 -7.74 -8.91 -0.63
N ALA A 41 -8.10 -9.58 -1.72
CA ALA A 41 -8.32 -11.02 -1.74
C ALA A 41 -7.04 -11.81 -1.42
N ARG A 42 -5.90 -11.38 -1.97
CA ARG A 42 -4.59 -12.04 -1.76
C ARG A 42 -4.06 -11.86 -0.34
N TYR A 43 -4.11 -10.64 0.18
CA TYR A 43 -3.49 -10.30 1.46
C TYR A 43 -4.45 -10.37 2.65
N ARG A 44 -5.78 -10.46 2.43
CA ARG A 44 -6.82 -10.54 3.48
C ARG A 44 -6.63 -9.49 4.58
N CYS A 45 -6.28 -8.28 4.15
CA CYS A 45 -6.01 -7.15 5.02
C CYS A 45 -7.03 -6.04 4.81
N ASP A 46 -7.15 -5.16 5.80
CA ASP A 46 -7.99 -3.98 5.69
C ASP A 46 -7.45 -3.02 4.59
N PRO A 47 -8.30 -2.44 3.73
CA PRO A 47 -7.86 -1.54 2.65
C PRO A 47 -6.99 -0.38 3.12
N ARG A 48 -7.23 0.15 4.32
CA ARG A 48 -6.42 1.22 4.91
C ARG A 48 -4.95 0.80 5.03
N ARG A 49 -4.68 -0.46 5.34
CA ARG A 49 -3.31 -0.97 5.46
C ARG A 49 -2.53 -0.90 4.16
N LEU A 50 -3.20 -1.09 3.02
CA LEU A 50 -2.56 -0.92 1.70
C LEU A 50 -2.20 0.56 1.46
N TYR A 51 -3.08 1.49 1.84
CA TYR A 51 -2.79 2.92 1.74
C TYR A 51 -1.66 3.37 2.68
N GLU A 52 -1.57 2.82 3.89
CA GLU A 52 -0.47 3.07 4.84
C GLU A 52 0.90 2.60 4.28
N VAL A 53 0.91 1.51 3.52
CA VAL A 53 2.11 1.04 2.79
C VAL A 53 2.46 2.00 1.65
N TRP A 54 1.46 2.44 0.89
CA TRP A 54 1.67 3.37 -0.24
C TRP A 54 1.98 4.81 0.18
N SER A 55 1.58 5.25 1.36
CA SER A 55 1.94 6.56 1.94
C SER A 55 3.32 6.55 2.58
N GLY A 56 3.87 5.36 2.88
CA GLY A 56 5.13 5.19 3.59
C GLY A 56 5.01 5.28 5.11
N GLU A 57 3.79 5.39 5.65
CA GLU A 57 3.52 5.35 7.10
C GLU A 57 3.88 3.98 7.70
N ARG A 58 3.74 2.90 6.93
CA ARG A 58 4.20 1.56 7.30
C ARG A 58 5.22 1.05 6.29
N PHE A 59 6.30 0.46 6.81
CA PHE A 59 7.42 -0.10 6.04
C PHE A 59 8.06 0.92 5.07
N PRO A 60 8.62 2.04 5.57
CA PRO A 60 9.17 3.10 4.71
C PRO A 60 10.28 2.60 3.76
N GLY A 61 11.05 1.57 4.16
CA GLY A 61 12.07 0.95 3.32
C GLY A 61 11.54 0.03 2.21
N ALA A 62 10.28 -0.39 2.28
CA ALA A 62 9.70 -1.34 1.32
C ALA A 62 9.63 -0.76 -0.10
N ARG A 63 9.42 0.55 -0.25
CA ARG A 63 9.38 1.21 -1.57
C ARG A 63 10.72 1.11 -2.29
N ALA A 64 11.83 1.39 -1.60
CA ALA A 64 13.16 1.33 -2.20
C ALA A 64 13.54 -0.11 -2.59
N LYS A 65 13.26 -1.08 -1.70
CA LYS A 65 13.46 -2.51 -1.99
C LYS A 65 12.59 -2.99 -3.16
N ALA A 66 11.34 -2.55 -3.22
CA ALA A 66 10.45 -2.84 -4.32
C ALA A 66 10.99 -2.30 -5.64
N LEU A 67 11.51 -1.07 -5.66
CA LEU A 67 12.08 -0.46 -6.86
C LEU A 67 13.25 -1.28 -7.40
N GLU A 68 14.20 -1.63 -6.55
CA GLU A 68 15.35 -2.45 -6.94
C GLU A 68 14.92 -3.81 -7.52
N LEU A 69 13.97 -4.48 -6.87
CA LEU A 69 13.43 -5.76 -7.36
C LEU A 69 12.63 -5.59 -8.66
N PHE A 70 11.89 -4.49 -8.80
CA PHE A 70 11.09 -4.21 -9.98
C PHE A 70 11.97 -3.96 -11.20
N GLU A 71 13.03 -3.17 -11.06
CA GLU A 71 14.00 -2.92 -12.13
C GLU A 71 14.69 -4.21 -12.59
N LYS A 72 15.07 -5.07 -11.64
CA LYS A 72 15.69 -6.38 -11.94
C LYS A 72 14.73 -7.33 -12.66
N ARG A 73 13.45 -7.37 -12.27
CA ARG A 73 12.46 -8.33 -12.80
C ARG A 73 11.74 -7.84 -14.05
N HIS A 74 11.60 -6.53 -14.21
CA HIS A 74 10.84 -5.89 -15.29
C HIS A 74 11.66 -4.80 -15.98
N PRO A 75 12.77 -5.17 -16.65
CA PRO A 75 13.59 -4.21 -17.37
C PRO A 75 12.74 -3.48 -18.43
N GLY A 76 12.83 -2.15 -18.47
CA GLY A 76 12.09 -1.31 -19.43
C GLY A 76 10.70 -0.85 -18.99
N LEU A 77 10.13 -1.40 -17.91
CA LEU A 77 8.86 -0.92 -17.34
C LEU A 77 9.05 0.17 -16.28
N ALA A 78 10.24 0.26 -15.67
CA ALA A 78 10.57 1.25 -14.63
C ALA A 78 10.41 2.70 -15.12
N ALA A 79 10.62 2.97 -16.41
CA ALA A 79 10.44 4.31 -16.98
C ALA A 79 8.96 4.73 -17.11
N ARG A 80 8.01 3.81 -16.91
CA ARG A 80 6.57 4.03 -17.17
C ARG A 80 5.71 4.01 -15.90
N ILE A 81 6.34 3.85 -14.73
CA ILE A 81 5.65 3.72 -13.46
C ILE A 81 5.59 5.06 -12.71
N ASP A 82 4.48 5.30 -12.03
CA ASP A 82 4.37 6.41 -11.09
C ASP A 82 5.16 6.08 -9.81
N MET A 83 6.23 6.83 -9.57
CA MET A 83 7.10 6.68 -8.41
C MET A 83 6.59 7.43 -7.17
N GLY A 84 5.53 8.22 -7.28
CA GLY A 84 5.00 9.05 -6.21
C GLY A 84 4.37 8.24 -5.08
N ASN A 85 4.57 8.69 -3.84
CA ASN A 85 3.82 8.18 -2.70
C ASN A 85 2.35 8.55 -2.84
N HIS A 86 1.47 7.68 -2.35
CA HIS A 86 0.06 8.03 -2.27
C HIS A 86 -0.12 9.21 -1.30
N ARG A 87 -0.60 10.34 -1.81
CA ARG A 87 -0.90 11.53 -0.99
C ARG A 87 -2.30 11.40 -0.40
N ARG A 88 -2.39 11.36 0.92
CA ARG A 88 -3.68 11.45 1.62
C ARG A 88 -4.30 12.82 1.36
N ARG A 89 -5.52 12.86 0.84
CA ARG A 89 -6.28 14.11 0.70
C ARG A 89 -6.76 14.59 2.08
N PRO A 90 -6.60 15.87 2.43
CA PRO A 90 -7.10 16.40 3.69
C PRO A 90 -8.64 16.30 3.74
N LYS A 91 -9.18 15.99 4.92
CA LYS A 91 -10.64 15.82 5.15
C LYS A 91 -11.38 17.15 5.29
N LYS A 92 -10.70 18.23 5.68
CA LYS A 92 -11.27 19.57 5.70
C LYS A 92 -10.79 20.31 4.45
N PRO A 93 -11.70 20.84 3.61
CA PRO A 93 -11.30 21.84 2.62
C PRO A 93 -10.72 23.05 3.37
N ASP A 94 -9.79 23.75 2.73
CA ASP A 94 -9.30 25.02 3.24
C ASP A 94 -10.52 25.97 3.39
N PRO A 95 -10.71 26.64 4.54
CA PRO A 95 -11.86 27.52 4.74
C PRO A 95 -11.91 28.69 3.74
N GLY A 96 -10.81 29.01 3.04
CA GLY A 96 -10.80 30.01 1.97
C GLY A 96 -11.18 29.49 0.57
N LEU A 97 -11.51 28.19 0.43
CA LEU A 97 -11.84 27.52 -0.84
C LEU A 97 -13.33 27.19 -0.98
N GLN A 98 -14.18 27.77 -0.13
CA GLN A 98 -15.62 27.70 -0.31
C GLN A 98 -15.98 28.65 -1.45
N ALA A 99 -16.16 28.09 -2.66
CA ALA A 99 -16.81 28.84 -3.72
C ALA A 99 -18.24 29.16 -3.23
N ASP A 100 -18.59 30.44 -3.16
CA ASP A 100 -19.97 30.87 -3.02
C ASP A 100 -20.73 30.28 -4.22
N LEU A 101 -21.37 29.14 -3.99
CA LEU A 101 -22.33 28.60 -4.92
C LEU A 101 -23.60 29.41 -4.68
N PHE A 102 -24.06 30.06 -5.74
CA PHE A 102 -25.29 30.86 -5.87
C PHE A 102 -25.15 32.33 -5.45
N GLU A 103 -24.95 33.20 -6.45
CA GLU A 103 -25.56 34.54 -6.48
C GLU A 103 -26.95 34.45 -7.12
#